data_AF-A0A2H5VHW1-F1
#
_entry.id   AF-A0A2H5VHW1-F1
#
_cell.length_a   1.000
_cell.length_b   1.000
_cell.length_c   1.000
_cell.angle_alpha   90.00
_cell.angle_beta   90.00
_cell.angle_gamma   90.00
#
_symmetry.space_group_name_H-M   'P 1'
#
loop_
_entity.id
_entity.type
_entity.pdbx_description
1 polymer ?
#
loop_
_entity_poly.entity_id
_entity_poly.type
_entity_poly.pdbx_seq_one_letter_code
_entity_poly.pdbx_strand_id
1 'polypeptide(L)'
;MTADPVVQRRKNELIREAQITLEAIKKCAGPDVPDPWTDPATLGRAVRVGILDAPHLQGSPIAKGQIVTQIIDGMCLAVDPKTGRPISEAERLAQLGIRV
;
A
#
# COMPACT_ATOMS: atom_id res chain seq x y z
N MET A 1 -2.28 -22.02 17.34
CA MET A 1 -1.62 -21.37 16.18
C MET A 1 -1.93 -19.88 16.09
N THR A 2 -3.18 -19.42 16.19
CA THR A 2 -3.48 -17.97 16.11
C THR A 2 -3.05 -17.17 17.35
N ALA A 3 -2.92 -17.78 18.52
CA ALA A 3 -2.50 -17.11 19.76
C ALA A 3 -0.97 -16.91 19.91
N ASP A 4 -0.17 -17.39 18.95
CA ASP A 4 1.29 -17.24 19.02
C ASP A 4 1.70 -15.75 19.03
N PRO A 5 2.60 -15.30 19.93
CA PRO A 5 3.00 -13.90 19.99
C PRO A 5 3.61 -13.34 18.70
N VAL A 6 4.36 -14.15 17.94
CA VAL A 6 4.96 -13.75 16.65
C VAL A 6 3.85 -13.51 15.63
N VAL A 7 2.89 -14.44 15.55
CA VAL A 7 1.72 -14.32 14.65
C VAL A 7 0.87 -13.11 15.00
N GLN A 8 0.62 -12.87 16.28
CA GLN A 8 -0.14 -11.70 16.75
C GLN A 8 0.56 -10.39 16.41
N ARG A 9 1.88 -10.29 16.61
CA ARG A 9 2.65 -9.10 16.23
C ARG A 9 2.55 -8.82 14.73
N ARG A 10 2.76 -9.83 13.88
CA ARG A 10 2.69 -9.67 12.43
C ARG A 10 1.28 -9.31 11.95
N LYS A 11 0.25 -9.95 12.50
CA LYS A 11 -1.15 -9.59 12.21
C LYS A 11 -1.43 -8.12 12.54
N ASN A 12 -1.03 -7.68 13.73
CA ASN A 12 -1.27 -6.30 14.16
C ASN A 12 -0.48 -5.28 13.32
N GLU A 13 0.70 -5.64 12.84
CA GLU A 13 1.46 -4.85 11.88
C GLU A 13 0.72 -4.70 10.55
N LEU A 14 0.30 -5.82 9.94
CA LEU A 14 -0.45 -5.82 8.68
C LEU A 14 -1.75 -5.03 8.76
N ILE A 15 -2.47 -5.13 9.90
CA ILE A 15 -3.69 -4.34 10.12
C ILE A 15 -3.37 -2.84 10.13
N ARG A 16 -2.30 -2.41 10.81
CA ARG A 16 -1.90 -1.00 10.84
C ARG A 16 -1.49 -0.50 9.46
N GLU A 17 -0.73 -1.28 8.70
CA GLU A 17 -0.35 -0.90 7.33
C GLU A 17 -1.57 -0.80 6.42
N ALA A 18 -2.48 -1.79 6.47
CA ALA A 18 -3.71 -1.76 5.68
C ALA A 18 -4.59 -0.55 6.01
N GLN A 19 -4.67 -0.14 7.28
CA GLN A 19 -5.40 1.07 7.68
C GLN A 19 -4.81 2.34 7.04
N ILE A 20 -3.48 2.45 6.97
CA ILE A 20 -2.81 3.57 6.30
C ILE A 20 -3.14 3.58 4.80
N THR A 21 -3.09 2.42 4.13
CA THR A 21 -3.49 2.31 2.71
C THR A 21 -4.95 2.71 2.51
N LEU A 22 -5.87 2.24 3.36
CA LEU A 22 -7.30 2.54 3.26
C LEU A 22 -7.61 4.03 3.45
N GLU A 23 -6.92 4.69 4.38
CA GLU A 23 -7.04 6.14 4.57
C GLU A 23 -6.48 6.92 3.36
N ALA A 24 -5.40 6.44 2.74
CA ALA A 24 -4.89 7.03 1.50
C ALA A 24 -5.88 6.92 0.33
N ILE A 25 -6.55 5.77 0.18
CA ILE A 25 -7.62 5.56 -0.81
C ILE A 25 -8.77 6.54 -0.54
N LYS A 26 -9.19 6.66 0.73
CA LYS A 26 -10.26 7.57 1.13
C LYS A 26 -9.94 9.03 0.79
N LYS A 27 -8.70 9.47 1.04
CA LYS A 27 -8.22 10.82 0.67
C LYS A 27 -8.17 11.07 -0.84
N CYS A 28 -8.25 10.03 -1.68
CA CYS A 28 -8.30 10.16 -3.14
C CYS A 28 -9.71 10.38 -3.71
N ALA A 29 -10.75 10.19 -2.89
CA ALA A 29 -12.13 10.34 -3.32
C ALA A 29 -12.50 11.80 -3.57
N GLY A 30 -13.45 12.01 -4.49
CA GLY A 30 -14.10 13.31 -4.67
C GLY A 30 -15.03 13.64 -3.50
N PRO A 31 -15.41 14.92 -3.33
CA PRO A 31 -16.23 15.37 -2.21
C PRO A 31 -17.61 14.70 -2.14
N ASP A 32 -18.15 14.26 -3.28
CA ASP A 32 -19.49 13.70 -3.39
C ASP A 32 -19.51 12.17 -3.44
N VAL A 33 -18.39 11.50 -3.18
CA VAL A 33 -18.30 10.03 -3.20
C VAL A 33 -18.82 9.47 -1.87
N PRO A 34 -19.95 8.73 -1.86
CA PRO A 34 -20.54 8.24 -0.61
C PRO A 34 -19.68 7.16 0.06
N ASP A 35 -19.08 6.28 -0.74
CA ASP A 35 -18.19 5.21 -0.28
C ASP A 35 -16.94 5.11 -1.19
N PRO A 36 -15.81 5.69 -0.73
CA PRO A 36 -14.53 5.64 -1.45
C PRO A 36 -13.99 4.24 -1.72
N TRP A 37 -14.40 3.23 -0.95
CA TRP A 37 -13.87 1.87 -1.09
C TRP A 37 -14.60 1.05 -2.15
N THR A 38 -15.75 1.54 -2.65
CA THR A 38 -16.53 0.88 -3.69
C THR A 38 -16.66 1.72 -4.97
N ASP A 39 -16.23 2.99 -4.96
CA ASP A 39 -16.26 3.88 -6.12
C ASP A 39 -15.18 3.55 -7.17
N PRO A 40 -15.55 3.17 -8.42
CA PRO A 40 -14.59 2.82 -9.47
C PRO A 40 -13.63 3.96 -9.83
N ALA A 41 -14.09 5.22 -9.80
CA ALA A 41 -13.25 6.36 -10.14
C ALA A 41 -12.16 6.58 -9.09
N THR A 42 -12.50 6.44 -7.81
CA THR A 42 -11.57 6.52 -6.68
C THR A 42 -10.56 5.40 -6.72
N LEU A 43 -11.00 4.13 -6.86
CA LEU A 43 -10.09 2.98 -6.94
C LEU A 43 -9.18 3.04 -8.17
N GLY A 44 -9.71 3.44 -9.32
CA GLY A 44 -8.91 3.66 -10.52
C GLY A 44 -7.89 4.78 -10.37
N ARG A 45 -8.17 5.79 -9.54
CA ARG A 45 -7.20 6.85 -9.22
C ARG A 45 -6.10 6.31 -8.30
N ALA A 46 -6.47 5.55 -7.27
CA ALA A 46 -5.53 4.91 -6.35
C ALA A 46 -4.50 4.02 -7.06
N VAL A 47 -4.91 3.30 -8.12
CA VAL A 47 -4.00 2.52 -8.99
C VAL A 47 -3.05 3.42 -9.78
N ARG A 48 -3.58 4.48 -10.41
CA ARG A 48 -2.78 5.42 -11.23
C ARG A 48 -1.72 6.16 -10.42
N VAL A 49 -2.05 6.57 -9.20
CA VAL A 49 -1.12 7.28 -8.33
C VAL A 49 -0.17 6.35 -7.57
N GLY A 50 -0.43 5.04 -7.57
CA GLY A 50 0.42 4.03 -6.96
C GLY A 50 0.10 3.70 -5.50
N ILE A 51 -1.06 4.11 -4.97
CA ILE A 51 -1.52 3.64 -3.65
C ILE A 51 -1.79 2.14 -3.71
N LEU A 52 -2.55 1.70 -4.73
CA LEU A 52 -2.75 0.30 -5.07
C LEU A 52 -1.77 -0.06 -6.18
N ASP A 53 -0.66 -0.69 -5.81
CA ASP A 53 0.42 -1.02 -6.74
C ASP A 53 0.93 -2.45 -6.51
N ALA A 54 1.59 -3.02 -7.51
CA ALA A 54 2.23 -4.33 -7.41
C ALA A 54 3.42 -4.42 -8.38
N PRO A 55 4.47 -5.24 -8.07
CA PRO A 55 5.63 -5.37 -8.95
C PRO A 55 5.27 -5.79 -10.38
N HIS A 56 4.24 -6.64 -10.53
CA HIS A 56 3.75 -7.10 -11.84
C HIS A 56 3.04 -6.03 -12.67
N LEU A 57 2.82 -4.83 -12.12
CA LEU A 57 2.25 -3.69 -12.85
C LEU A 57 3.32 -2.82 -13.51
N GLN A 58 4.61 -3.13 -13.35
CA GLN A 58 5.69 -2.43 -14.03
C GLN A 58 5.48 -2.44 -15.55
N GLY A 59 5.56 -1.25 -16.17
CA GLY A 59 5.32 -1.09 -17.61
C GLY A 59 3.84 -0.97 -18.00
N SER A 60 2.91 -0.98 -17.04
CA SER A 60 1.50 -0.68 -17.29
C SER A 60 1.30 0.75 -17.80
N PRO A 61 0.42 0.98 -18.79
CA PRO A 61 0.02 2.33 -19.18
C PRO A 61 -0.93 2.99 -18.17
N ILE A 62 -1.45 2.23 -17.20
CA ILE A 62 -2.48 2.68 -16.25
C ILE A 62 -1.92 2.78 -14.84
N ALA A 63 -1.23 1.73 -14.36
CA ALA A 63 -0.73 1.67 -13.00
C ALA A 63 0.68 2.27 -12.88
N LYS A 64 1.03 2.74 -11.68
CA LYS A 64 2.37 3.29 -11.42
C LYS A 64 3.45 2.22 -11.59
N GLY A 65 3.25 1.01 -11.05
CA GLY A 65 4.17 -0.12 -11.22
C GLY A 65 5.56 0.14 -10.65
N GLN A 66 5.66 0.96 -9.60
CA GLN A 66 6.94 1.43 -9.03
C GLN A 66 7.27 0.77 -7.69
N ILE A 67 6.29 0.10 -7.05
CA ILE A 67 6.54 -0.61 -5.80
C ILE A 67 7.57 -1.73 -6.01
N VAL A 68 8.56 -1.80 -5.13
CA VAL A 68 9.54 -2.89 -5.08
C VAL A 68 9.30 -3.69 -3.80
N THR A 69 9.22 -5.00 -3.93
CA THR A 69 9.04 -5.91 -2.79
C THR A 69 10.13 -6.97 -2.75
N GLN A 70 10.42 -7.47 -1.54
CA GLN A 70 11.34 -8.58 -1.33
C GLN A 70 10.78 -9.56 -0.29
N ILE A 71 11.20 -10.83 -0.37
CA ILE A 71 10.95 -11.81 0.66
C ILE A 71 12.07 -11.74 1.70
N ILE A 72 11.74 -11.31 2.92
CA ILE A 72 12.67 -11.19 4.05
C ILE A 72 12.06 -11.95 5.22
N ASP A 73 12.78 -12.92 5.76
CA ASP A 73 12.31 -13.80 6.85
C ASP A 73 10.93 -14.42 6.61
N GLY A 74 10.65 -14.78 5.34
CA GLY A 74 9.36 -15.36 4.92
C GLY A 74 8.23 -14.34 4.75
N MET A 75 8.49 -13.04 4.87
CA MET A 75 7.53 -11.96 4.68
C MET A 75 7.74 -11.24 3.35
N CYS A 76 6.67 -10.98 2.60
CA CYS A 76 6.72 -10.06 1.46
C CYS A 76 6.63 -8.62 1.99
N LEU A 77 7.73 -7.87 1.89
CA LEU A 77 7.85 -6.50 2.39
C LEU A 77 8.11 -5.53 1.25
N ALA A 78 7.52 -4.33 1.32
CA ALA A 78 7.93 -3.21 0.49
C ALA A 78 9.32 -2.73 0.93
N VAL A 79 10.19 -2.44 -0.04
CA VAL A 79 11.57 -2.00 0.24
C VAL A 79 11.90 -0.71 -0.50
N ASP A 80 12.82 0.07 0.07
CA ASP A 80 13.46 1.18 -0.64
C ASP A 80 14.27 0.62 -1.83
N PRO A 81 14.00 1.04 -3.08
CA PRO A 81 14.70 0.50 -4.25
C PRO A 81 16.21 0.75 -4.26
N LYS A 82 16.70 1.77 -3.54
CA LYS A 82 18.12 2.11 -3.50
C LYS A 82 18.86 1.34 -2.41
N THR A 83 18.26 1.20 -1.23
CA THR A 83 18.94 0.60 -0.08
C THR A 83 18.53 -0.85 0.20
N GLY A 84 17.43 -1.32 -0.39
CA GLY A 84 16.84 -2.64 -0.10
C GLY A 84 16.26 -2.76 1.32
N ARG A 85 16.17 -1.67 2.08
CA ARG A 85 15.64 -1.70 3.45
C ARG A 85 14.12 -1.83 3.41
N PRO A 86 13.49 -2.62 4.29
CA PRO A 86 12.05 -2.55 4.49
C PRO A 86 11.60 -1.12 4.80
N ILE A 87 10.49 -0.72 4.19
CA ILE A 87 9.84 0.57 4.45
C ILE A 87 8.39 0.31 4.86
N SER A 88 7.90 1.14 5.78
CA SER A 88 6.49 1.12 6.18
C SER A 88 5.58 1.65 5.07
N GLU A 89 4.29 1.32 5.14
CA GLU A 89 3.29 1.87 4.20
C GLU A 89 3.26 3.41 4.19
N ALA A 90 3.43 4.06 5.35
CA ALA A 90 3.51 5.51 5.43
C ALA A 90 4.74 6.08 4.70
N GLU A 91 5.91 5.45 4.86
CA GLU A 91 7.12 5.84 4.12
C GLU A 91 6.94 5.64 2.61
N ARG A 92 6.33 4.52 2.20
CA ARG A 92 6.06 4.23 0.78
C ARG A 92 5.14 5.28 0.17
N LEU A 93 4.04 5.63 0.84
CA LEU A 93 3.12 6.66 0.36
C LEU A 93 3.77 8.05 0.34
N ALA A 94 4.65 8.36 1.30
CA ALA A 94 5.39 9.62 1.31
C ALA A 94 6.30 9.77 0.07
N GLN A 95 6.89 8.67 -0.43
CA GLN A 95 7.66 8.67 -1.68
C GLN A 95 6.80 9.00 -2.92
N LEU A 96 5.49 8.75 -2.85
CA LEU A 96 4.50 9.11 -3.87
C LEU A 96 3.94 10.54 -3.68
N GLY A 97 4.40 11.27 -2.65
CA GLY A 97 3.89 12.59 -2.29
C GLY A 97 2.56 12.56 -1.53
N ILE A 98 2.16 11.40 -1.01
CA ILE A 98 0.89 11.21 -0.29
C ILE A 98 1.18 11.17 1.22
N ARG A 99 0.48 12.00 1.99
CA ARG A 99 0.62 12.06 3.45
C ARG A 99 -0.67 11.57 4.12
N VAL A 100 -0.55 10.53 4.92
CA VAL A 100 -1.68 9.90 5.62
C VAL A 100 -1.64 10.24 7.09
#